data_AF-A0A498NWX0-F1
#
_entry.id   AF-A0A498NWX0-F1
#
_cell.length_a   1.000
_cell.length_b   1.000
_cell.length_c   1.000
_cell.angle_alpha   90.00
_cell.angle_beta   90.00
_cell.angle_gamma   90.00
#
_symmetry.space_group_name_H-M   'P 1'
#
loop_
_entity.id
_entity.type
_entity.pdbx_description
1 polymer ?
#
loop_
_entity_poly.entity_id
_entity_poly.type
_entity_poly.pdbx_seq_one_letter_code
_entity_poly.pdbx_strand_id
1 'polypeptide(L)'
;MTNGLDTPEERYTKLRKHSMNFLLLQFGLCTFRYDQNQSTYVTKAFNFYIFPKPFSRTSPDIKFICQSSSIDFLVSQGFDFNKVFRSGIPYLTQEEESQLREQYEERRSQINGVGPSLYTLTSGTSGCNVPEDQREFIRSVE
;
A
#
# COMPACT_ATOMS: atom_id res chain seq x y z
N MET A 1 -15.50 -26.86 4.80
CA MET A 1 -14.36 -27.38 3.99
C MET A 1 -13.21 -27.91 4.85
N THR A 2 -13.43 -28.19 6.14
CA THR A 2 -12.51 -28.97 7.00
C THR A 2 -13.35 -29.99 7.75
N ASN A 3 -12.78 -31.16 8.05
CA ASN A 3 -13.45 -32.22 8.80
C ASN A 3 -12.72 -32.46 10.14
N GLY A 4 -13.41 -33.02 11.13
CA GLY A 4 -12.83 -33.38 12.43
C GLY A 4 -11.77 -34.48 12.38
N LEU A 5 -11.64 -35.18 11.25
CA LEU A 5 -10.63 -36.20 11.01
C LEU A 5 -9.38 -35.69 10.28
N ASP A 6 -9.35 -34.41 9.90
CA ASP A 6 -8.20 -33.83 9.22
C ASP A 6 -6.99 -33.80 10.16
N THR A 7 -5.83 -34.25 9.67
CA THR A 7 -4.55 -33.98 10.34
C THR A 7 -4.28 -32.47 10.41
N PRO A 8 -3.41 -31.98 11.31
CA PRO A 8 -3.06 -30.56 11.36
C PRO A 8 -2.62 -29.98 10.01
N GLU A 9 -1.84 -30.74 9.24
CA GLU A 9 -1.33 -30.34 7.92
C GLU A 9 -2.46 -30.23 6.88
N GLU A 10 -3.34 -31.24 6.81
CA GLU A 10 -4.48 -31.22 5.89
C GLU A 10 -5.43 -30.07 6.21
N ARG A 11 -5.67 -29.81 7.50
CA ARG A 11 -6.50 -28.72 7.96
C ARG A 11 -5.89 -27.38 7.57
N TYR A 12 -4.59 -27.19 7.81
CA TYR A 12 -3.87 -25.99 7.39
C TYR A 12 -3.98 -25.77 5.88
N THR A 13 -3.72 -26.81 5.08
CA THR A 13 -3.77 -26.75 3.62
C THR A 13 -5.16 -26.37 3.13
N LYS A 14 -6.22 -26.98 3.69
CA LYS A 14 -7.61 -26.66 3.35
C LYS A 14 -7.97 -25.23 3.73
N LEU A 15 -7.58 -24.76 4.91
CA LEU A 15 -7.83 -23.37 5.35
C LEU A 15 -7.05 -22.36 4.49
N ARG A 16 -5.77 -22.60 4.25
CA ARG A 16 -4.93 -21.73 3.43
C ARG A 16 -5.51 -21.56 2.04
N LYS A 17 -5.97 -22.64 1.41
CA LYS A 17 -6.51 -22.61 0.05
C LYS A 17 -7.83 -21.84 -0.07
N HIS A 18 -8.73 -21.98 0.90
CA HIS A 18 -10.09 -21.46 0.76
C HIS A 18 -10.34 -20.18 1.57
N SER A 19 -9.70 -20.03 2.72
CA SER A 19 -9.95 -18.92 3.66
C SER A 19 -9.06 -17.70 3.42
N MET A 20 -7.88 -17.86 2.80
CA MET A 20 -6.98 -16.72 2.55
C MET A 20 -7.44 -15.78 1.43
N ASN A 21 -8.49 -16.14 0.69
CA ASN A 21 -9.11 -15.24 -0.30
C ASN A 21 -10.03 -14.20 0.35
N PHE A 22 -10.37 -14.35 1.63
CA PHE A 22 -11.12 -13.35 2.38
C PHE A 22 -10.17 -12.28 2.91
N LEU A 23 -10.64 -11.03 2.91
CA LEU A 23 -9.87 -9.92 3.44
C LEU A 23 -10.14 -9.73 4.94
N LEU A 24 -9.08 -9.59 5.73
CA LEU A 24 -9.17 -9.07 7.10
C LEU A 24 -9.46 -7.57 7.02
N LEU A 25 -10.68 -7.15 7.37
CA LEU A 25 -11.11 -5.75 7.24
C LEU A 25 -10.72 -4.88 8.44
N GLN A 26 -10.64 -5.49 9.63
CA GLN A 26 -10.37 -4.81 10.89
C GLN A 26 -9.48 -5.68 11.78
N PHE A 27 -8.42 -5.09 12.31
CA PHE A 27 -7.52 -5.70 13.29
C PHE A 27 -7.69 -5.01 14.64
N GLY A 28 -8.16 -5.75 15.64
CA GLY A 28 -8.29 -5.28 17.02
C GLY A 28 -7.05 -5.61 17.84
N LEU A 29 -6.49 -4.62 18.55
CA LEU A 29 -5.33 -4.82 19.43
C LEU A 29 -5.63 -4.22 20.80
N CYS A 30 -5.39 -4.97 21.87
CA CYS A 30 -5.46 -4.44 23.23
C CYS A 30 -4.13 -4.66 23.93
N THR A 31 -3.52 -3.58 24.42
CA THR A 31 -2.29 -3.63 25.21
C THR A 31 -2.63 -3.63 26.69
N PHE A 32 -1.89 -4.40 27.48
CA PHE A 32 -2.08 -4.51 28.93
C PHE A 32 -0.77 -4.16 29.63
N ARG A 33 -0.83 -3.29 30.63
CA ARG A 33 0.30 -2.95 31.50
C ARG A 33 -0.16 -3.05 32.95
N TYR A 34 0.52 -3.84 33.75
CA TYR A 34 0.25 -3.88 35.19
C TYR A 34 0.78 -2.61 35.87
N ASP A 35 -0.04 -2.01 36.72
CA ASP A 35 0.31 -0.88 37.56
C ASP A 35 0.46 -1.35 39.01
N GLN A 36 1.69 -1.45 39.48
CA GLN A 36 1.99 -1.97 40.82
C GLN A 36 1.46 -1.06 41.94
N ASN A 37 1.42 0.27 41.71
CA ASN A 37 0.97 1.21 42.73
C ASN A 37 -0.53 1.08 42.99
N GLN A 38 -1.29 0.79 41.94
CA GLN A 38 -2.74 0.61 42.03
C GLN A 38 -3.16 -0.86 42.13
N SER A 39 -2.21 -1.79 41.97
CA SER A 39 -2.46 -3.24 41.89
C SER A 39 -3.49 -3.63 40.81
N THR A 40 -3.53 -2.89 39.69
CA THR A 40 -4.51 -3.07 38.60
C THR A 40 -3.84 -3.14 37.23
N TYR A 41 -4.56 -3.62 36.21
CA TYR A 41 -4.10 -3.54 34.81
C TYR A 41 -4.65 -2.30 34.12
N VAL A 42 -3.76 -1.55 33.49
CA VAL A 42 -4.10 -0.47 32.55
C VAL A 42 -4.16 -1.05 31.15
N THR A 43 -5.30 -0.85 30.47
CA THR A 43 -5.53 -1.36 29.13
C THR A 43 -5.65 -0.23 28.11
N LYS A 44 -5.26 -0.50 26.86
CA LYS A 44 -5.52 0.39 25.72
C LYS A 44 -5.94 -0.45 24.54
N ALA A 45 -7.17 -0.25 24.07
CA ALA A 45 -7.73 -0.96 22.93
C ALA A 45 -7.70 -0.08 21.68
N PHE A 46 -7.38 -0.69 20.55
CA PHE A 46 -7.25 -0.05 19.24
C PHE A 46 -7.99 -0.86 18.20
N ASN A 47 -8.55 -0.15 17.22
CA ASN A 47 -9.21 -0.72 16.05
C ASN A 47 -8.53 -0.19 14.80
N PHE A 48 -7.82 -1.06 14.09
CA PHE A 48 -7.16 -0.73 12.83
C PHE A 48 -8.01 -1.23 11.67
N TYR A 49 -8.58 -0.31 10.90
CA TYR A 49 -9.26 -0.65 9.66
C TYR A 49 -8.22 -0.68 8.55
N ILE A 50 -8.07 -1.82 7.87
CA ILE A 50 -7.01 -2.03 6.89
C ILE A 50 -7.61 -2.35 5.52
N PHE A 51 -6.98 -1.86 4.45
CA PHE A 51 -7.44 -2.12 3.10
C PHE A 51 -6.26 -2.13 2.13
N PRO A 52 -6.12 -3.13 1.23
CA PRO A 52 -5.02 -3.24 0.29
C PRO A 52 -5.18 -2.24 -0.86
N LYS A 53 -5.02 -0.95 -0.56
CA LYS A 53 -5.09 0.11 -1.56
C LYS A 53 -3.84 0.04 -2.46
N PRO A 54 -3.99 -0.10 -3.79
CA PRO A 54 -2.85 -0.08 -4.69
C PRO A 54 -2.05 1.22 -4.53
N PHE A 55 -0.75 1.09 -4.29
CA PHE A 55 0.13 2.23 -4.03
C PHE A 55 0.45 3.03 -5.31
N SER A 56 0.52 2.34 -6.45
CA SER A 56 0.78 2.91 -7.76
C SER A 56 0.03 2.15 -8.86
N ARG A 57 0.05 2.66 -10.09
CA ARG A 57 -0.56 1.96 -11.25
C ARG A 57 0.11 0.61 -11.58
N THR A 58 1.34 0.41 -11.13
CA THR A 58 2.09 -0.84 -11.31
C THR A 58 1.98 -1.78 -10.11
N SER A 59 1.35 -1.32 -9.02
CA SER A 59 1.15 -2.15 -7.83
C SER A 59 0.07 -3.22 -8.08
N PRO A 60 0.18 -4.40 -7.46
CA PRO A 60 -0.83 -5.43 -7.56
C PRO A 60 -2.22 -4.92 -7.18
N ASP A 61 -3.22 -5.22 -8.01
CA ASP A 61 -4.62 -4.98 -7.69
C ASP A 61 -5.20 -6.22 -6.98
N ILE A 62 -5.29 -6.13 -5.65
CA ILE A 62 -5.65 -7.27 -4.80
C ILE A 62 -7.15 -7.55 -4.91
N LYS A 63 -7.49 -8.76 -5.36
CA LYS A 63 -8.86 -9.28 -5.39
C LYS A 63 -9.14 -10.09 -4.15
N PHE A 64 -10.27 -9.81 -3.51
CA PHE A 64 -10.73 -10.54 -2.32
C PHE A 64 -12.19 -10.93 -2.46
N ILE A 65 -12.61 -11.91 -1.66
CA ILE A 65 -13.97 -12.42 -1.62
C ILE A 65 -14.68 -11.87 -0.38
N CYS A 66 -15.96 -11.55 -0.53
CA CYS A 66 -16.86 -11.28 0.59
C CYS A 66 -17.94 -12.36 0.62
N GLN A 67 -18.25 -12.86 1.80
CA GLN A 67 -19.38 -13.74 2.03
C GLN A 67 -20.57 -12.91 2.52
N SER A 68 -21.71 -12.98 1.83
CA SER A 68 -22.88 -12.15 2.12
C SER A 68 -23.34 -12.23 3.57
N SER A 69 -23.40 -13.43 4.16
CA SER A 69 -23.81 -13.60 5.57
C SER A 69 -22.82 -12.99 6.55
N SER A 70 -21.52 -12.95 6.22
CA SER A 70 -20.50 -12.32 7.07
C SER A 70 -20.60 -10.80 7.02
N ILE A 71 -20.91 -10.24 5.83
CA ILE A 71 -21.18 -8.81 5.68
C ILE A 71 -22.45 -8.42 6.45
N ASP A 72 -23.53 -9.18 6.28
CA ASP A 72 -24.79 -8.95 7.00
C ASP A 72 -24.61 -8.97 8.52
N PHE A 73 -23.86 -9.96 9.04
CA PHE A 73 -23.49 -10.02 10.45
C PHE A 73 -22.74 -8.76 10.90
N LEU A 74 -21.74 -8.30 10.15
CA LEU A 74 -20.98 -7.09 10.50
C LEU A 74 -21.87 -5.84 10.47
N VAL A 75 -22.74 -5.69 9.46
CA VAL A 75 -23.71 -4.58 9.40
C VAL A 75 -24.63 -4.61 10.63
N SER A 76 -25.12 -5.78 11.03
CA SER A 76 -25.99 -5.94 12.20
C SER A 76 -25.34 -5.48 13.52
N GLN A 77 -24.01 -5.52 13.59
CA GLN A 77 -23.22 -5.05 14.75
C GLN A 77 -22.76 -3.58 14.62
N GLY A 78 -23.24 -2.86 13.60
CA GLY A 78 -22.87 -1.45 13.39
C GLY A 78 -21.48 -1.24 12.80
N PHE A 79 -20.91 -2.24 12.11
CA PHE A 79 -19.62 -2.09 11.44
C PHE A 79 -19.71 -1.05 10.31
N ASP A 80 -18.85 -0.03 10.36
CA ASP A 80 -18.77 1.00 9.32
C ASP A 80 -17.76 0.63 8.23
N PHE A 81 -18.27 0.07 7.13
CA PHE A 81 -17.46 -0.31 5.98
C PHE A 81 -16.76 0.87 5.30
N ASN A 82 -17.21 2.12 5.51
CA ASN A 82 -16.50 3.28 4.95
C ASN A 82 -15.13 3.47 5.60
N LYS A 83 -14.97 3.10 6.87
CA LYS A 83 -13.66 3.13 7.54
C LYS A 83 -12.65 2.19 6.89
N VAL A 84 -13.13 1.14 6.23
CA VAL A 84 -12.29 0.20 5.48
C VAL A 84 -12.07 0.68 4.06
N PHE A 85 -13.14 0.80 3.27
CA PHE A 85 -13.01 0.98 1.82
C PHE A 85 -12.63 2.42 1.41
N ARG A 86 -12.89 3.42 2.26
CA ARG A 86 -12.49 4.82 1.99
C ARG A 86 -11.23 5.22 2.72
N SER A 87 -11.14 4.83 4.00
CA SER A 87 -10.10 5.31 4.92
C SER A 87 -9.20 4.21 5.48
N GLY A 88 -9.27 3.00 4.91
CA GLY A 88 -8.47 1.87 5.37
C GLY A 88 -6.99 2.16 5.27
N ILE A 89 -6.26 1.75 6.30
CA ILE A 89 -4.81 1.86 6.37
C ILE A 89 -4.21 0.91 5.31
N PRO A 90 -3.42 1.42 4.36
CA PRO A 90 -2.74 0.58 3.38
C PRO A 90 -1.65 -0.25 4.05
N TYR A 91 -1.36 -1.40 3.48
CA TYR A 91 -0.29 -2.28 3.91
C TYR A 91 0.38 -2.92 2.69
N LEU A 92 1.60 -3.42 2.90
CA LEU A 92 2.40 -4.16 1.92
C LEU A 92 2.90 -5.44 2.57
N THR A 93 3.09 -6.49 1.77
CA THR A 93 3.89 -7.64 2.21
C THR A 93 5.37 -7.27 2.25
N GLN A 94 6.18 -8.14 2.85
CA GLN A 94 7.62 -7.96 2.91
C GLN A 94 8.25 -7.91 1.50
N GLU A 95 7.77 -8.74 0.59
CA GLU A 95 8.26 -8.79 -0.79
C GLU A 95 7.87 -7.51 -1.56
N GLU A 96 6.62 -7.06 -1.41
CA GLU A 96 6.14 -5.83 -2.05
C GLU A 96 6.90 -4.60 -1.54
N GLU A 97 7.16 -4.53 -0.23
CA GLU A 97 7.93 -3.45 0.39
C GLU A 97 9.37 -3.42 -0.11
N SER A 98 10.03 -4.59 -0.20
CA SER A 98 11.40 -4.70 -0.72
C SER A 98 11.49 -4.24 -2.18
N GLN A 99 10.57 -4.69 -3.03
CA GLN A 99 10.54 -4.27 -4.44
C GLN A 99 10.29 -2.77 -4.59
N LEU A 100 9.38 -2.22 -3.78
CA LEU A 100 9.07 -0.81 -3.82
C LEU A 100 10.28 0.04 -3.38
N ARG A 101 10.99 -0.40 -2.34
CA ARG A 101 12.21 0.26 -1.84
C ARG A 101 13.32 0.30 -2.89
N GLU A 102 13.58 -0.82 -3.57
CA GLU A 102 14.57 -0.90 -4.64
C GLU A 102 14.24 0.09 -5.78
N GLN A 103 12.98 0.09 -6.25
CA GLN A 103 12.53 1.04 -7.29
C GLN A 103 12.71 2.51 -6.88
N TYR A 104 12.50 2.84 -5.61
CA TYR A 104 12.71 4.19 -5.09
C TYR A 104 14.19 4.58 -5.09
N GLU A 105 15.07 3.65 -4.72
CA GLU A 105 16.53 3.86 -4.69
C GLU A 105 17.12 3.99 -6.10
N GLU A 106 16.66 3.16 -7.05
CA GLU A 106 17.02 3.27 -8.46
C GLU A 106 16.61 4.61 -9.05
N ARG A 107 15.34 5.04 -8.82
CA ARG A 107 14.85 6.34 -9.30
C ARG A 107 15.66 7.49 -8.71
N ARG A 108 15.98 7.42 -7.41
CA ARG A 108 16.81 8.42 -6.73
C ARG A 108 18.23 8.45 -7.29
N SER A 109 18.79 7.31 -7.64
CA SER A 109 20.12 7.20 -8.25
C SER A 109 20.15 7.77 -9.67
N GLN A 110 19.09 7.57 -10.46
CA GLN A 110 18.96 8.19 -11.79
C GLN A 110 18.85 9.72 -11.71
N ILE A 111 18.10 10.25 -10.74
CA ILE A 111 17.98 11.70 -10.50
C ILE A 111 19.30 12.30 -10.02
N ASN A 112 20.10 11.55 -9.25
CA ASN A 112 21.40 12.03 -8.76
C ASN A 112 22.55 11.80 -9.76
N GLY A 113 22.40 10.84 -10.70
CA GLY A 113 23.38 10.49 -11.73
C GLY A 113 23.20 11.24 -13.06
N VAL A 114 22.07 11.92 -13.24
CA VAL A 114 21.82 12.86 -14.34
C VAL A 114 21.47 14.19 -13.69
N GLY A 115 22.44 15.12 -13.64
CA GLY A 115 22.16 16.52 -13.36
C GLY A 115 20.98 16.99 -14.22
N PRO A 116 20.16 17.95 -13.75
CA PRO A 116 18.88 18.27 -14.38
C PRO A 116 19.09 18.47 -15.88
N SER A 117 18.45 17.62 -16.69
CA SER A 117 18.31 17.90 -18.12
C SER A 117 17.63 19.26 -18.22
N LEU A 118 18.41 20.23 -18.67
CA LEU A 118 18.12 21.65 -18.59
C LEU A 118 16.99 21.99 -19.57
N TYR A 119 15.75 21.95 -19.08
CA TYR A 119 14.68 22.79 -19.60
C TYR A 119 14.26 23.79 -18.54
N THR A 120 15.22 24.51 -17.97
CA THR A 120 14.91 25.74 -17.22
C THR A 120 15.11 26.91 -18.15
N LEU A 121 14.01 27.62 -18.46
CA LEU A 121 14.07 28.97 -19.03
C LEU A 121 14.90 29.84 -18.09
N THR A 122 16.06 30.33 -18.55
CA THR A 122 16.80 31.39 -17.87
C THR A 122 16.92 32.59 -18.79
N SER A 123 16.14 33.62 -18.48
CA SER A 123 16.41 35.00 -18.88
C SER A 123 17.81 35.37 -18.41
N GLY A 124 18.73 35.65 -19.34
CA GLY A 124 20.08 36.13 -19.03
C GLY A 124 21.16 35.45 -19.86
N THR A 125 21.41 36.02 -21.05
CA THR A 125 22.68 36.01 -21.80
C THR A 125 23.65 34.85 -21.52
N SER A 126 23.46 33.72 -22.19
CA SER A 126 24.53 32.76 -22.54
C SER A 126 24.00 31.86 -23.66
N GLY A 127 24.69 31.89 -24.80
CA GLY A 127 24.21 31.32 -26.07
C GLY A 127 23.85 29.83 -25.97
N CYS A 128 22.63 29.49 -26.34
CA CYS A 128 22.19 28.12 -26.54
C CYS A 128 22.81 27.55 -27.84
N ASN A 129 23.42 26.38 -27.76
CA ASN A 129 23.91 25.67 -28.95
C ASN A 129 22.70 25.08 -29.69
N VAL A 130 22.24 25.78 -30.72
CA VAL A 130 21.17 25.31 -31.62
C VAL A 130 21.70 24.16 -32.49
N PRO A 131 21.06 22.97 -32.46
CA PRO A 131 21.33 21.86 -33.38
C PRO A 131 21.26 22.32 -34.85
N GLU A 132 22.14 21.79 -35.70
CA GLU A 132 22.35 22.29 -37.07
C GLU A 132 21.06 22.28 -37.92
N ASP A 133 20.19 21.30 -37.70
CA ASP A 133 18.90 21.10 -38.37
C ASP A 133 17.84 22.15 -37.99
N GLN A 134 17.99 22.81 -36.84
CA GLN A 134 17.00 23.79 -36.35
C GLN A 134 17.41 25.24 -36.60
N ARG A 135 18.61 25.47 -37.15
CA ARG A 135 19.13 26.83 -37.41
C ARG A 135 18.34 27.58 -38.47
N GLU A 136 17.94 26.89 -39.55
CA GLU A 136 17.17 27.53 -40.63
C GLU A 136 15.75 27.89 -40.19
N PHE A 137 15.12 27.05 -39.36
CA PHE A 137 13.80 27.33 -38.81
C PHE A 137 13.83 28.54 -37.87
N ILE A 138 14.84 28.66 -37.01
CA ILE A 138 14.93 29.79 -36.09
C ILE A 138 15.20 31.10 -36.85
N ARG A 139 16.04 31.07 -37.89
CA ARG A 139 16.32 32.23 -38.75
C ARG A 139 15.12 32.71 -39.57
N SER A 140 14.14 31.86 -39.83
CA SER A 140 12.95 32.26 -40.60
C SER A 140 11.84 32.88 -39.75
N VAL A 141 12.00 32.86 -38.43
CA VAL A 141 11.00 33.32 -37.44
C VAL A 141 11.45 34.60 -36.71
N GLU A 142 12.71 35.03 -36.88
CA GLU A 142 13.17 36.40 -36.56
C GLU A 142 12.87 37.37 -37.71
#